data_AF-A0A966DLT6-F1
#
_entry.id   AF-A0A966DLT6-F1
#
_cell.length_a   1.000
_cell.length_b   1.000
_cell.length_c   1.000
_cell.angle_alpha   90.00
_cell.angle_beta   90.00
_cell.angle_gamma   90.00
#
_symmetry.space_group_name_H-M   'P 1'
#
loop_
_entity.id
_entity.type
_entity.pdbx_description
1 polymer ?
#
loop_
_entity_poly.entity_id
_entity_poly.type
_entity_poly.pdbx_seq_one_letter_code
_entity_poly.pdbx_strand_id
1 'polypeptide(L)'
;MDKKIPDDVTPPQAPEPTPAAHDGEDVQQFSRWMAEYGRPALIGLAVAVVVLLGIQIWHGQKASKSAAAVQALFQNRGPEELQQLAATDPDAPTAPMALASAAAEFYAQNRYDEALAAYQSFLAQYPAHMLAPQAELGAAASFEALDDFEAAVAAYEAFAEKQAASPLRPQAVFGAARCLEQLDRFDDARALYEDFIAANPDSEQLAQAESGLLFLKKAERAKNAPARPAAPEVVFDSDRDETTADEAAAPVAEEPPAAIEAAPAADEEKAAQKESKPKKKSSKKKKAAEKPVSEPEAAEPAAE
;
A
#
# COMPACT_ATOMS: atom_id res chain seq x y z
N MET A 1 95.41 18.69 -65.38
CA MET A 1 94.57 17.96 -64.40
C MET A 1 93.25 18.71 -64.34
N ASP A 2 92.22 18.01 -64.78
CA ASP A 2 90.93 18.52 -65.23
C ASP A 2 90.16 19.36 -64.22
N LYS A 3 89.43 20.33 -64.79
CA LYS A 3 88.55 21.31 -64.18
C LYS A 3 87.12 20.91 -64.55
N LYS A 4 86.20 20.69 -63.60
CA LYS A 4 84.75 20.67 -63.84
C LYS A 4 83.91 20.87 -62.56
N ILE A 5 83.05 21.90 -62.61
CA ILE A 5 81.89 22.25 -61.76
C ILE A 5 80.65 21.69 -62.52
N PRO A 6 79.48 21.23 -61.95
CA PRO A 6 78.54 22.03 -61.12
C PRO A 6 77.56 21.34 -60.13
N ASP A 7 76.89 22.19 -59.34
CA ASP A 7 75.49 22.26 -58.86
C ASP A 7 74.63 20.99 -58.65
N ASP A 8 73.96 20.87 -57.48
CA ASP A 8 72.49 20.75 -57.44
C ASP A 8 71.90 21.01 -56.03
N VAL A 9 70.70 21.59 -56.01
CA VAL A 9 69.88 21.97 -54.84
C VAL A 9 69.05 20.77 -54.36
N THR A 10 68.77 20.60 -53.07
CA THR A 10 67.71 19.65 -52.62
C THR A 10 66.87 20.20 -51.45
N PRO A 11 65.52 20.05 -51.47
CA PRO A 11 64.52 20.79 -50.66
C PRO A 11 64.16 20.11 -49.31
N PRO A 12 63.20 20.63 -48.50
CA PRO A 12 63.00 20.21 -47.11
C PRO A 12 62.39 18.80 -47.00
N GLN A 13 62.91 17.96 -46.09
CA GLN A 13 62.32 16.64 -45.81
C GLN A 13 61.10 16.73 -44.88
N ALA A 14 60.12 15.89 -45.22
CA ALA A 14 58.74 15.75 -44.72
C ALA A 14 58.63 15.16 -43.29
N PRO A 15 57.45 15.27 -42.62
CA PRO A 15 57.24 14.77 -41.26
C PRO A 15 57.43 13.26 -41.13
N GLU A 16 57.94 12.82 -39.96
CA GLU A 16 58.21 11.42 -39.64
C GLU A 16 56.99 10.52 -39.85
N PRO A 17 57.19 9.28 -40.36
CA PRO A 17 56.10 8.36 -40.61
C PRO A 17 55.48 7.88 -39.29
N THR A 18 54.17 8.08 -39.15
CA THR A 18 53.31 7.42 -38.17
C THR A 18 53.56 5.89 -38.21
N PRO A 19 53.67 5.19 -37.06
CA PRO A 19 53.83 3.74 -37.07
C PRO A 19 52.62 3.09 -37.74
N ALA A 20 52.89 2.36 -38.82
CA ALA A 20 51.89 1.60 -39.57
C ALA A 20 51.38 0.42 -38.74
N ALA A 21 50.10 0.51 -38.36
CA ALA A 21 49.12 -0.58 -38.48
C ALA A 21 49.67 -2.02 -38.42
N HIS A 22 49.67 -2.63 -37.24
CA HIS A 22 49.98 -4.07 -37.00
C HIS A 22 48.77 -4.99 -37.29
N ASP A 23 47.88 -4.58 -38.19
CA ASP A 23 46.54 -5.14 -38.30
C ASP A 23 46.53 -6.58 -38.88
N GLY A 24 47.61 -6.99 -39.56
CA GLY A 24 47.68 -8.26 -40.29
C GLY A 24 48.38 -9.41 -39.55
N GLU A 25 49.42 -9.12 -38.76
CA GLU A 25 50.20 -10.15 -38.05
C GLU A 25 49.45 -10.67 -36.82
N ASP A 26 48.77 -9.78 -36.09
CA ASP A 26 47.91 -10.12 -34.95
C ASP A 26 46.75 -11.04 -35.38
N VAL A 27 46.17 -10.77 -36.54
CA VAL A 27 45.07 -11.58 -37.11
C VAL A 27 45.56 -12.95 -37.54
N GLN A 28 46.75 -13.05 -38.14
CA GLN A 28 47.33 -14.34 -38.50
C GLN A 28 47.75 -15.15 -37.27
N GLN A 29 48.32 -14.52 -36.24
CA GLN A 29 48.67 -15.17 -34.98
C GLN A 29 47.43 -15.71 -34.26
N PHE A 30 46.34 -14.94 -34.22
CA PHE A 30 45.06 -15.37 -33.66
C PHE A 30 44.45 -16.55 -34.42
N SER A 31 44.49 -16.53 -35.76
CA SER A 31 43.95 -17.63 -36.57
C SER A 31 44.68 -18.96 -36.37
N ARG A 32 46.01 -18.93 -36.21
CA ARG A 32 46.81 -20.14 -35.90
C ARG A 32 46.52 -20.67 -34.50
N TRP A 33 46.42 -19.78 -33.52
CA TRP A 33 46.01 -20.15 -32.16
C TRP A 33 44.60 -20.75 -32.11
N MET A 34 43.66 -20.19 -32.89
CA MET A 34 42.30 -20.74 -33.06
C MET A 34 42.31 -22.12 -33.74
N ALA A 35 43.21 -22.36 -34.70
CA ALA A 35 43.33 -23.67 -35.33
C ALA A 35 43.87 -24.75 -34.37
N GLU A 36 44.77 -24.37 -33.46
CA GLU A 36 45.45 -25.30 -32.54
C GLU A 36 44.68 -25.52 -31.22
N TYR A 37 44.08 -24.45 -30.65
CA TYR A 37 43.41 -24.48 -29.35
C TYR A 37 41.94 -24.03 -29.39
N GLY A 38 41.41 -23.62 -30.55
CA GLY A 38 40.03 -23.11 -30.64
C GLY A 38 38.96 -24.13 -30.25
N ARG A 39 39.14 -25.42 -30.61
CA ARG A 39 38.19 -26.48 -30.21
C ARG A 39 38.14 -26.71 -28.69
N PRO A 40 39.26 -26.96 -27.97
CA PRO A 40 39.22 -27.10 -26.52
C PRO A 40 38.85 -25.79 -25.79
N ALA A 41 39.22 -24.62 -26.33
CA ALA A 41 38.82 -23.33 -25.76
C ALA A 41 37.30 -23.10 -25.86
N LEU A 42 36.66 -23.45 -26.97
CA LEU A 42 35.20 -23.38 -27.12
C LEU A 42 34.47 -24.36 -26.19
N ILE A 43 35.02 -25.56 -25.98
CA ILE A 43 34.48 -26.52 -25.00
C ILE A 43 34.59 -25.95 -23.59
N GLY A 44 35.73 -25.37 -23.22
CA GLY A 44 35.93 -24.71 -21.93
C GLY A 44 34.97 -23.54 -21.69
N LEU A 45 34.76 -22.70 -22.71
CA LEU A 45 33.78 -21.61 -22.68
C LEU A 45 32.35 -22.14 -22.47
N ALA A 46 31.97 -23.19 -23.21
CA ALA A 46 30.64 -23.80 -23.09
C ALA A 46 30.40 -24.37 -21.67
N VAL A 47 31.41 -25.04 -21.09
CA VAL A 47 31.34 -25.54 -19.71
C VAL A 47 31.21 -24.38 -18.72
N ALA A 48 31.99 -23.30 -18.89
CA ALA A 48 31.91 -22.12 -18.02
C ALA A 48 30.52 -21.45 -18.08
N VAL A 49 29.92 -21.37 -19.27
CA VAL A 49 28.54 -20.84 -19.44
C VAL A 49 27.52 -21.74 -18.76
N VAL A 50 27.62 -23.06 -18.91
CA VAL A 50 26.71 -24.02 -18.22
C VAL A 50 26.86 -23.92 -16.70
N VAL A 51 28.07 -23.78 -16.19
CA VAL A 51 28.32 -23.57 -14.76
C VAL A 51 27.74 -22.24 -14.28
N LEU A 52 27.94 -21.15 -15.02
CA LEU A 52 27.36 -19.83 -14.72
C LEU A 52 25.83 -19.86 -14.72
N LEU A 53 25.22 -20.50 -15.71
CA LEU A 53 23.78 -20.71 -15.78
C LEU A 53 23.29 -21.57 -14.61
N GLY A 54 24.03 -22.61 -14.24
CA GLY A 54 23.74 -23.44 -13.07
C GLY A 54 23.76 -22.63 -11.76
N ILE A 55 24.75 -21.76 -11.58
CA ILE A 55 24.85 -20.85 -10.42
C ILE A 55 23.71 -19.84 -10.40
N GLN A 56 23.38 -19.24 -11.55
CA GLN A 56 22.24 -18.31 -11.69
C GLN A 56 20.91 -18.99 -11.37
N ILE A 57 20.68 -20.19 -11.89
CA ILE A 57 19.47 -20.98 -11.61
C ILE A 57 19.42 -21.40 -10.14
N TRP A 58 20.54 -21.76 -9.53
CA TRP A 58 20.61 -22.14 -8.12
C TRP A 58 20.29 -20.96 -7.19
N HIS A 59 20.84 -19.77 -7.47
CA HIS A 59 20.49 -18.54 -6.74
C HIS A 59 19.01 -18.16 -6.94
N GLY A 60 18.48 -18.27 -8.16
CA GLY A 60 17.07 -17.97 -8.44
C GLY A 60 16.08 -18.97 -7.82
N GLN A 61 16.40 -20.27 -7.80
CA GLN A 61 15.54 -21.28 -7.19
C GLN A 61 15.52 -21.22 -5.67
N LYS A 62 16.63 -20.87 -5.01
CA LYS A 62 16.68 -20.73 -3.56
C LYS A 62 15.72 -19.63 -3.09
N ALA A 63 15.58 -18.56 -3.87
CA ALA A 63 14.61 -17.49 -3.60
C ALA A 63 13.16 -17.87 -3.95
N SER A 64 12.93 -18.61 -5.04
CA SER A 64 11.57 -18.96 -5.50
C SER A 64 10.90 -20.05 -4.65
N LYS A 65 11.65 -21.04 -4.14
CA LYS A 65 11.08 -22.13 -3.34
C LYS A 65 10.67 -21.69 -1.93
N SER A 66 11.39 -20.75 -1.31
CA SER A 66 10.97 -20.17 -0.03
C SER A 66 9.79 -19.22 -0.21
N ALA A 67 9.76 -18.40 -1.27
CA ALA A 67 8.62 -17.50 -1.52
C ALA A 67 7.32 -18.28 -1.77
N ALA A 68 7.36 -19.35 -2.57
CA ALA A 68 6.17 -20.19 -2.80
C ALA A 68 5.76 -20.99 -1.55
N ALA A 69 6.72 -21.45 -0.74
CA ALA A 69 6.42 -22.14 0.52
C ALA A 69 5.84 -21.18 1.57
N VAL A 70 6.40 -19.97 1.70
CA VAL A 70 5.84 -18.90 2.53
C VAL A 70 4.46 -18.52 2.02
N GLN A 71 4.27 -18.34 0.72
CA GLN A 71 2.93 -18.08 0.19
C GLN A 71 1.95 -19.21 0.54
N ALA A 72 2.33 -20.47 0.30
CA ALA A 72 1.48 -21.62 0.60
C ALA A 72 1.19 -21.79 2.10
N LEU A 73 2.12 -21.40 2.98
CA LEU A 73 1.91 -21.41 4.42
C LEU A 73 0.85 -20.40 4.86
N PHE A 74 0.63 -19.32 4.12
CA PHE A 74 -0.27 -18.24 4.52
C PHE A 74 -1.61 -18.27 3.76
N GLN A 75 -1.66 -18.98 2.64
CA GLN A 75 -2.88 -19.14 1.86
C GLN A 75 -3.89 -20.03 2.61
N ASN A 76 -5.13 -19.55 2.71
CA ASN A 76 -6.26 -20.21 3.37
C ASN A 76 -6.11 -20.49 4.88
N ARG A 77 -5.11 -19.89 5.55
CA ARG A 77 -4.99 -19.96 7.01
C ARG A 77 -5.72 -18.80 7.67
N GLY A 78 -6.38 -19.09 8.79
CA GLY A 78 -6.97 -18.06 9.65
C GLY A 78 -5.89 -17.31 10.45
N PRO A 79 -6.22 -16.12 10.97
CA PRO A 79 -5.28 -15.33 11.76
C PRO A 79 -4.79 -16.06 13.02
N GLU A 80 -5.64 -16.90 13.63
CA GLU A 80 -5.27 -17.70 14.80
C GLU A 80 -4.19 -18.73 14.48
N GLU A 81 -4.29 -19.38 13.32
CA GLU A 81 -3.32 -20.39 12.91
C GLU A 81 -1.97 -19.76 12.57
N LEU A 82 -2.00 -18.57 11.96
CA LEU A 82 -0.79 -17.77 11.71
C LEU A 82 -0.12 -17.33 13.02
N GLN A 83 -0.91 -16.86 13.99
CA GLN A 83 -0.40 -16.49 15.30
C GLN A 83 0.16 -17.70 16.06
N GLN A 84 -0.52 -18.85 16.02
CA GLN A 84 -0.02 -20.10 16.61
C GLN A 84 1.27 -20.58 15.95
N LEU A 85 1.38 -20.46 14.63
CA LEU A 85 2.61 -20.79 13.90
C LEU A 85 3.77 -19.94 14.40
N ALA A 86 3.57 -18.62 14.51
CA ALA A 86 4.58 -17.72 15.04
C ALA A 86 4.93 -18.01 16.51
N ALA A 87 3.96 -18.43 17.32
CA ALA A 87 4.17 -18.78 18.72
C ALA A 87 4.88 -20.12 18.91
N THR A 88 4.70 -21.07 17.99
CA THR A 88 5.30 -22.41 18.06
C THR A 88 6.80 -22.38 17.81
N ASP A 89 7.24 -21.54 16.87
CA ASP A 89 8.66 -21.35 16.54
C ASP A 89 8.97 -19.88 16.29
N PRO A 90 9.16 -19.06 17.34
CA PRO A 90 9.42 -17.62 17.20
C PRO A 90 10.73 -17.28 16.48
N ASP A 91 11.71 -18.19 16.48
CA ASP A 91 12.98 -18.01 15.80
C ASP A 91 12.91 -18.37 14.31
N ALA A 92 11.79 -18.96 13.86
CA ALA A 92 11.59 -19.29 12.46
C ALA A 92 11.66 -18.01 11.58
N PRO A 93 12.34 -18.05 10.42
CA PRO A 93 12.37 -16.92 9.49
C PRO A 93 10.98 -16.43 9.04
N THR A 94 9.96 -17.28 9.15
CA THR A 94 8.58 -16.97 8.80
C THR A 94 7.74 -16.43 9.97
N ALA A 95 8.21 -16.55 11.22
CA ALA A 95 7.43 -16.18 12.39
C ALA A 95 7.08 -14.68 12.45
N PRO A 96 7.99 -13.74 12.13
CA PRO A 96 7.64 -12.32 12.07
C PRO A 96 6.55 -12.05 11.02
N MET A 97 6.72 -12.64 9.82
CA MET A 97 5.73 -12.51 8.75
C MET A 97 4.37 -13.07 9.19
N ALA A 98 4.36 -14.26 9.81
CA ALA A 98 3.15 -14.94 10.28
C ALA A 98 2.42 -14.09 11.31
N LEU A 99 3.13 -13.52 12.28
CA LEU A 99 2.53 -12.68 13.30
C LEU A 99 2.02 -11.35 12.74
N ALA A 100 2.78 -10.70 11.84
CA ALA A 100 2.33 -9.46 11.19
C ALA A 100 1.10 -9.70 10.28
N SER A 101 1.07 -10.82 9.54
CA SER A 101 -0.09 -11.20 8.73
C SER A 101 -1.30 -11.56 9.59
N ALA A 102 -1.11 -12.24 10.72
CA ALA A 102 -2.18 -12.51 11.69
C ALA A 102 -2.79 -11.20 12.19
N ALA A 103 -1.97 -10.24 12.60
CA ALA A 103 -2.42 -8.93 13.07
C ALA A 103 -3.22 -8.16 12.00
N ALA A 104 -2.72 -8.13 10.76
CA ALA A 104 -3.41 -7.49 9.65
C ALA A 104 -4.75 -8.16 9.31
N GLU A 105 -4.82 -9.48 9.39
CA GLU A 105 -6.04 -10.24 9.13
C GLU A 105 -7.06 -10.10 10.27
N PHE A 106 -6.63 -10.06 11.54
CA PHE A 106 -7.52 -9.68 12.64
C PHE A 106 -8.12 -8.29 12.41
N TYR A 107 -7.32 -7.32 11.98
CA TYR A 107 -7.79 -5.97 11.67
C TYR A 107 -8.81 -5.99 10.52
N ALA A 108 -8.53 -6.72 9.43
CA ALA A 108 -9.44 -6.86 8.29
C ALA A 108 -10.78 -7.52 8.66
N GLN A 109 -10.78 -8.38 9.69
CA GLN A 109 -11.98 -9.00 10.25
C GLN A 109 -12.71 -8.12 11.29
N ASN A 110 -12.28 -6.87 11.49
CA ASN A 110 -12.76 -5.93 12.52
C ASN A 110 -12.52 -6.41 13.96
N ARG A 111 -11.56 -7.29 14.17
CA ARG A 111 -11.16 -7.83 15.48
C ARG A 111 -10.00 -7.02 16.04
N TYR A 112 -10.29 -5.76 16.34
CA TYR A 112 -9.25 -4.75 16.59
C TYR A 112 -8.46 -4.99 17.88
N ASP A 113 -9.08 -5.54 18.93
CA ASP A 113 -8.36 -5.94 20.15
C ASP A 113 -7.27 -6.99 19.88
N GLU A 114 -7.62 -8.01 19.08
CA GLU A 114 -6.70 -9.08 18.71
C GLU A 114 -5.63 -8.59 17.73
N ALA A 115 -5.99 -7.70 16.81
CA ALA A 115 -5.04 -7.02 15.93
C ALA A 115 -4.02 -6.23 16.74
N LEU A 116 -4.48 -5.40 17.68
CA LEU A 116 -3.62 -4.59 18.53
C LEU A 116 -2.67 -5.47 19.36
N ALA A 117 -3.19 -6.51 19.99
CA ALA A 117 -2.37 -7.45 20.77
C ALA A 117 -1.31 -8.15 19.90
N ALA A 118 -1.68 -8.57 18.68
CA ALA A 118 -0.76 -9.21 17.75
C ALA A 118 0.31 -8.24 17.22
N TYR A 119 -0.03 -6.99 16.89
CA TYR A 119 0.93 -5.96 16.51
C TYR A 119 1.89 -5.62 17.65
N GLN A 120 1.39 -5.43 18.88
CA GLN A 120 2.24 -5.16 20.04
C GLN A 120 3.18 -6.35 20.32
N SER A 121 2.68 -7.57 20.22
CA SER A 121 3.49 -8.79 20.33
C SER A 121 4.59 -8.85 19.26
N PHE A 122 4.27 -8.48 18.01
CA PHE A 122 5.25 -8.38 16.94
C PHE A 122 6.33 -7.35 17.27
N LEU A 123 5.96 -6.16 17.73
CA LEU A 123 6.90 -5.09 18.04
C LEU A 123 7.81 -5.41 19.23
N ALA A 124 7.30 -6.19 20.19
CA ALA A 124 8.08 -6.67 21.33
C ALA A 124 9.09 -7.75 20.93
N GLN A 125 8.68 -8.71 20.09
CA GLN A 125 9.52 -9.84 19.69
C GLN A 125 10.50 -9.49 18.57
N TYR A 126 10.08 -8.64 17.63
CA TYR A 126 10.82 -8.34 16.40
C TYR A 126 11.01 -6.83 16.16
N PRO A 127 11.54 -6.06 17.13
CA PRO A 127 11.61 -4.59 17.06
C PRO A 127 12.48 -4.05 15.91
N ALA A 128 13.44 -4.84 15.44
CA ALA A 128 14.34 -4.47 14.34
C ALA A 128 13.95 -5.07 12.98
N HIS A 129 12.81 -5.77 12.90
CA HIS A 129 12.37 -6.38 11.65
C HIS A 129 11.89 -5.33 10.65
N MET A 130 12.04 -5.61 9.35
CA MET A 130 11.68 -4.66 8.27
C MET A 130 10.18 -4.28 8.26
N LEU A 131 9.33 -5.11 8.86
CA LEU A 131 7.88 -4.87 9.00
C LEU A 131 7.52 -4.09 10.28
N ALA A 132 8.47 -3.80 11.17
CA ALA A 132 8.19 -3.07 12.41
C ALA A 132 7.52 -1.72 12.17
N PRO A 133 7.93 -0.88 11.21
CA PRO A 133 7.22 0.37 10.94
C PRO A 133 5.76 0.16 10.51
N GLN A 134 5.50 -0.91 9.74
CA GLN A 134 4.13 -1.24 9.32
C GLN A 134 3.29 -1.72 10.51
N ALA A 135 3.89 -2.48 11.43
CA ALA A 135 3.23 -2.94 12.66
C ALA A 135 2.97 -1.79 13.66
N GLU A 136 3.87 -0.80 13.75
CA GLU A 136 3.65 0.41 14.55
C GLU A 136 2.40 1.18 14.05
N LEU A 137 2.27 1.35 12.73
CA LEU A 137 1.05 1.94 12.15
C LEU A 137 -0.18 1.07 12.31
N GLY A 138 -0.04 -0.25 12.16
CA GLY A 138 -1.13 -1.19 12.38
C GLY A 138 -1.67 -1.14 13.80
N ALA A 139 -0.80 -1.00 14.80
CA ALA A 139 -1.19 -0.80 16.19
C ALA A 139 -1.92 0.55 16.40
N ALA A 140 -1.40 1.64 15.83
CA ALA A 140 -2.05 2.95 15.90
C ALA A 140 -3.44 2.95 15.25
N ALA A 141 -3.58 2.33 14.07
CA ALA A 141 -4.86 2.15 13.40
C ALA A 141 -5.82 1.25 14.20
N SER A 142 -5.29 0.26 14.93
CA SER A 142 -6.12 -0.60 15.80
C SER A 142 -6.65 0.18 17.01
N PHE A 143 -5.86 1.07 17.62
CA PHE A 143 -6.37 1.98 18.65
C PHE A 143 -7.48 2.88 18.12
N GLU A 144 -7.27 3.46 16.93
CA GLU A 144 -8.26 4.31 16.28
C GLU A 144 -9.56 3.57 15.98
N ALA A 145 -9.48 2.31 15.53
CA ALA A 145 -10.65 1.49 15.26
C ALA A 145 -11.37 0.99 16.53
N LEU A 146 -10.71 1.08 17.69
CA LEU A 146 -11.29 0.83 19.02
C LEU A 146 -11.87 2.10 19.66
N ASP A 147 -11.91 3.22 18.92
CA ASP A 147 -12.29 4.55 19.41
C ASP A 147 -11.41 5.06 20.58
N ASP A 148 -10.23 4.46 20.80
CA ASP A 148 -9.21 4.95 21.74
C ASP A 148 -8.34 6.00 21.02
N PHE A 149 -8.97 7.14 20.72
CA PHE A 149 -8.35 8.18 19.91
C PHE A 149 -7.15 8.82 20.60
N GLU A 150 -7.13 8.93 21.93
CA GLU A 150 -5.96 9.42 22.66
C GLU A 150 -4.74 8.51 22.47
N ALA A 151 -4.92 7.19 22.62
CA ALA A 151 -3.82 6.25 22.38
C ALA A 151 -3.40 6.23 20.91
N ALA A 152 -4.36 6.34 19.98
CA ALA A 152 -4.09 6.40 18.55
C ALA A 152 -3.24 7.63 18.17
N VAL A 153 -3.62 8.83 18.64
CA VAL A 153 -2.83 10.06 18.42
C VAL A 153 -1.41 9.88 18.94
N ALA A 154 -1.26 9.43 20.19
CA ALA A 154 0.07 9.24 20.78
C ALA A 154 0.93 8.27 19.98
N ALA A 155 0.35 7.17 19.49
CA ALA A 155 1.04 6.18 18.67
C ALA A 155 1.44 6.73 17.29
N TYR A 156 0.53 7.44 16.62
CA TYR A 156 0.80 8.06 15.31
C TYR A 156 1.85 9.18 15.40
N GLU A 157 1.78 10.04 16.41
CA GLU A 157 2.76 11.11 16.64
C GLU A 157 4.14 10.53 16.95
N ALA A 158 4.23 9.56 17.86
CA ALA A 158 5.49 8.88 18.17
C ALA A 158 6.11 8.22 16.93
N PHE A 159 5.29 7.63 16.05
CA PHE A 159 5.75 7.11 14.78
C PHE A 159 6.31 8.21 13.87
N ALA A 160 5.54 9.30 13.68
CA ALA A 160 5.92 10.40 12.79
C ALA A 160 7.22 11.10 13.25
N GLU A 161 7.44 11.22 14.56
CA GLU A 161 8.67 11.77 15.14
C GLU A 161 9.86 10.83 14.95
N LYS A 162 9.70 9.54 15.31
CA LYS A 162 10.77 8.54 15.22
C LYS A 162 11.17 8.27 13.77
N GLN A 163 10.20 8.26 12.86
CA GLN A 163 10.35 7.84 11.46
C GLN A 163 10.23 9.01 10.50
N ALA A 164 10.93 10.12 10.80
CA ALA A 164 10.80 11.38 10.08
C ALA A 164 11.00 11.29 8.55
N ALA A 165 11.82 10.35 8.07
CA ALA A 165 12.14 10.13 6.65
C ALA A 165 11.40 8.92 6.04
N SER A 166 10.52 8.25 6.79
CA SER A 166 9.79 7.08 6.31
C SER A 166 8.72 7.48 5.30
N PRO A 167 8.53 6.71 4.20
CA PRO A 167 7.42 6.93 3.27
C PRO A 167 6.04 6.73 3.92
N LEU A 168 6.00 6.10 5.09
CA LEU A 168 4.78 5.87 5.87
C LEU A 168 4.44 7.04 6.82
N ARG A 169 5.34 8.01 6.99
CA ARG A 169 5.09 9.17 7.86
C ARG A 169 3.82 9.94 7.49
N PRO A 170 3.52 10.22 6.21
CA PRO A 170 2.30 10.94 5.85
C PRO A 170 1.04 10.21 6.32
N GLN A 171 1.03 8.88 6.25
CA GLN A 171 -0.08 8.06 6.74
C GLN A 171 -0.29 8.24 8.25
N ALA A 172 0.80 8.31 9.03
CA ALA A 172 0.74 8.55 10.47
C ALA A 172 0.18 9.94 10.81
N VAL A 173 0.70 10.98 10.15
CA VAL A 173 0.26 12.37 10.34
C VAL A 173 -1.22 12.53 10.02
N PHE A 174 -1.67 11.92 8.92
CA PHE A 174 -3.08 11.93 8.55
C PHE A 174 -3.96 11.18 9.57
N GLY A 175 -3.52 10.01 10.05
CA GLY A 175 -4.20 9.25 11.10
C GLY A 175 -4.34 10.06 12.40
N ALA A 176 -3.27 10.73 12.84
CA ALA A 176 -3.29 11.61 14.02
C ALA A 176 -4.30 12.76 13.85
N ALA A 177 -4.31 13.42 12.68
CA ALA A 177 -5.24 14.51 12.39
C ALA A 177 -6.72 14.05 12.48
N ARG A 178 -7.02 12.87 11.92
CA ARG A 178 -8.35 12.28 11.97
C ARG A 178 -8.78 11.90 13.40
N CYS A 179 -7.86 11.36 14.21
CA CYS A 179 -8.14 11.06 15.62
C CYS A 179 -8.35 12.34 16.44
N LEU A 180 -7.57 13.40 16.21
CA LEU A 180 -7.74 14.69 16.87
C LEU A 180 -9.08 15.36 16.51
N GLU A 181 -9.57 15.15 15.29
CA GLU A 181 -10.92 15.56 14.89
C GLU A 181 -12.00 14.84 15.70
N GLN A 182 -11.86 13.53 15.93
CA GLN A 182 -12.79 12.76 16.79
C GLN A 182 -12.75 13.19 18.26
N LEU A 183 -11.62 13.73 18.71
CA LEU A 183 -11.42 14.28 20.06
C LEU A 183 -11.87 15.74 20.22
N ASP A 184 -12.53 16.33 19.20
CA ASP A 184 -12.90 17.75 19.15
C ASP A 184 -11.71 18.73 19.31
N ARG A 185 -10.47 18.25 19.11
CA ARG A 185 -9.24 19.06 19.16
C ARG A 185 -8.97 19.71 17.80
N PHE A 186 -9.94 20.51 17.35
CA PHE A 186 -9.99 21.04 15.99
C PHE A 186 -8.80 21.94 15.61
N ASP A 187 -8.25 22.71 16.57
CA ASP A 187 -7.09 23.56 16.28
C ASP A 187 -5.84 22.73 15.95
N ASP A 188 -5.61 21.64 16.68
CA ASP A 188 -4.49 20.73 16.47
C ASP A 188 -4.68 19.90 15.18
N ALA A 189 -5.89 19.37 14.97
CA ALA A 189 -6.24 18.65 13.76
C ALA A 189 -6.07 19.52 12.50
N ARG A 190 -6.48 20.79 12.56
CA ARG A 190 -6.32 21.76 11.47
C ARG A 190 -4.85 21.95 11.11
N ALA A 191 -3.98 22.15 12.10
CA ALA A 191 -2.55 22.33 11.87
C ALA A 191 -1.94 21.12 11.16
N LEU A 192 -2.27 19.90 11.61
CA LEU A 192 -1.78 18.67 10.96
C LEU A 192 -2.31 18.49 9.54
N TYR A 193 -3.58 18.78 9.27
CA TYR A 193 -4.12 18.71 7.90
C TYR A 193 -3.47 19.74 6.97
N GLU A 194 -3.23 20.97 7.44
CA GLU A 194 -2.56 22.01 6.64
C GLU A 194 -1.10 21.63 6.33
N ASP A 195 -0.35 21.14 7.33
CA ASP A 195 1.01 20.64 7.15
C ASP A 195 1.05 19.44 6.20
N PHE A 196 0.09 18.51 6.35
CA PHE A 196 -0.02 17.33 5.49
C PHE A 196 -0.24 17.71 4.03
N ILE A 197 -1.20 18.61 3.75
CA ILE A 197 -1.52 19.08 2.40
C ILE A 197 -0.32 19.80 1.77
N ALA A 198 0.38 20.64 2.55
CA ALA A 198 1.55 21.37 2.06
C ALA A 198 2.72 20.43 1.72
N ALA A 199 2.94 19.39 2.53
CA ALA A 199 4.06 18.47 2.37
C ALA A 199 3.79 17.32 1.38
N ASN A 200 2.53 16.96 1.11
CA ASN A 200 2.16 15.75 0.37
C ASN A 200 1.12 16.01 -0.75
N PRO A 201 1.41 16.88 -1.73
CA PRO A 201 0.45 17.29 -2.76
C PRO A 201 -0.02 16.16 -3.70
N ASP A 202 0.73 15.07 -3.80
CA ASP A 202 0.41 13.93 -4.67
C ASP A 202 -0.15 12.72 -3.90
N SER A 203 -0.51 12.91 -2.62
CA SER A 203 -0.97 11.82 -1.76
C SER A 203 -2.40 11.36 -2.08
N GLU A 204 -2.66 10.06 -1.98
CA GLU A 204 -4.02 9.51 -2.14
C GLU A 204 -5.00 10.06 -1.09
N GLN A 205 -4.51 10.41 0.09
CA GLN A 205 -5.31 10.97 1.18
C GLN A 205 -5.49 12.49 1.06
N LEU A 206 -4.95 13.17 0.04
CA LEU A 206 -5.05 14.62 -0.10
C LEU A 206 -6.50 15.11 -0.09
N ALA A 207 -7.35 14.51 -0.92
CA ALA A 207 -8.76 14.90 -1.01
C ALA A 207 -9.51 14.71 0.32
N GLN A 208 -9.13 13.70 1.10
CA GLN A 208 -9.71 13.46 2.43
C GLN A 208 -9.20 14.51 3.43
N ALA A 209 -7.91 14.85 3.40
CA ALA A 209 -7.34 15.90 4.24
C ALA A 209 -7.96 17.28 3.95
N GLU A 210 -8.15 17.62 2.68
CA GLU A 210 -8.83 18.86 2.27
C GLU A 210 -10.28 18.90 2.77
N SER A 211 -10.98 17.77 2.70
CA SER A 211 -12.35 17.63 3.18
C SER A 211 -12.44 17.81 4.70
N GLY A 212 -11.54 17.16 5.45
CA GLY A 212 -11.41 17.33 6.90
C GLY A 212 -11.11 18.78 7.27
N LEU A 213 -10.13 19.39 6.62
CA LEU A 213 -9.79 20.81 6.83
C LEU A 213 -10.97 21.76 6.58
N LEU A 214 -11.76 21.50 5.54
CA LEU A 214 -12.97 22.28 5.26
C LEU A 214 -14.05 22.11 6.33
N PHE A 215 -14.24 20.88 6.83
CA PHE A 215 -15.15 20.59 7.93
C PHE A 215 -14.74 21.37 9.19
N LEU A 216 -13.47 21.30 9.58
CA LEU A 216 -12.92 22.01 10.75
C LEU A 216 -13.09 23.53 10.64
N LYS A 217 -12.82 24.12 9.47
CA LYS A 217 -13.02 25.56 9.23
C LYS A 217 -14.49 25.98 9.38
N LYS A 218 -15.43 25.13 8.98
CA LYS A 218 -16.87 25.38 9.18
C LYS A 218 -17.26 25.27 10.65
N ALA A 219 -16.76 24.26 11.36
CA ALA A 219 -17.01 24.06 12.79
C ALA A 219 -16.50 25.25 13.62
N GLU A 220 -15.29 25.73 13.33
CA GLU A 220 -14.71 26.91 13.97
C GLU A 220 -15.53 28.18 13.69
N ARG A 221 -15.95 28.40 12.44
CA ARG A 221 -16.80 29.54 12.08
C ARG A 221 -18.14 29.50 12.80
N ALA A 222 -18.73 28.32 12.96
CA ALA A 222 -19.98 28.17 13.71
C ALA A 222 -19.80 28.50 15.19
N LYS A 223 -18.69 28.08 15.80
CA LYS A 223 -18.33 28.40 17.20
C LYS A 223 -18.06 29.90 17.40
N ASN A 224 -17.42 30.55 16.42
CA ASN A 224 -17.04 31.95 16.47
C ASN A 224 -18.11 32.90 15.89
N ALA A 225 -19.24 32.37 15.40
CA ALA A 225 -20.32 33.20 14.89
C ALA A 225 -20.93 33.99 16.05
N PRO A 226 -21.10 35.32 15.93
CA PRO A 226 -21.80 36.09 16.96
C PRO A 226 -23.21 35.51 17.11
N ALA A 227 -23.65 35.33 18.36
CA ALA A 227 -25.02 34.95 18.66
C ALA A 227 -25.94 35.88 17.88
N ARG A 228 -26.68 35.31 16.92
CA ARG A 228 -27.57 36.08 16.06
C ARG A 228 -28.49 36.88 17.00
N PRO A 229 -28.52 38.22 16.93
CA PRO A 229 -29.46 38.97 17.77
C PRO A 229 -30.85 38.39 17.48
N ALA A 230 -31.58 38.05 18.55
CA ALA A 230 -32.94 37.53 18.43
C ALA A 230 -33.66 38.42 17.42
N ALA A 231 -34.06 37.82 16.29
CA ALA A 231 -34.82 38.55 15.28
C ALA A 231 -36.00 39.18 16.03
N PRO A 232 -36.28 40.48 15.85
CA PRO A 232 -37.43 41.10 16.51
C PRO A 232 -38.64 40.23 16.15
N GLU A 233 -39.30 39.72 17.18
CA GLU A 233 -40.48 38.89 17.07
C GLU A 233 -41.46 39.67 16.21
N VAL A 234 -41.61 39.24 14.95
CA VAL A 234 -42.52 39.89 14.02
C VAL A 234 -43.90 39.47 14.48
N VAL A 235 -44.46 40.24 15.42
CA VAL A 235 -45.85 40.11 15.84
C VAL A 235 -46.67 40.44 14.61
N PHE A 236 -47.16 39.40 13.95
CA PHE A 236 -48.11 39.54 12.87
C PHE A 236 -49.45 39.90 13.52
N ASP A 237 -49.69 41.20 13.63
CA ASP A 237 -50.93 41.76 14.14
C ASP A 237 -52.05 41.43 13.15
N SER A 238 -52.94 40.53 13.57
CA SER A 238 -54.00 39.95 12.75
C SER A 238 -55.25 40.83 12.59
N ASP A 239 -55.22 42.08 13.08
CA ASP A 239 -56.40 42.96 13.12
C ASP A 239 -56.39 44.08 12.06
N ARG A 240 -55.74 43.88 10.91
CA ARG A 240 -55.86 44.84 9.79
C ARG A 240 -57.03 44.48 8.87
N ASP A 241 -58.22 44.89 9.29
CA ASP A 241 -59.45 44.92 8.51
C ASP A 241 -59.35 45.89 7.30
N GLU A 242 -60.20 45.63 6.32
CA GLU A 242 -60.13 46.02 4.91
C GLU A 242 -60.64 47.47 4.65
N THR A 243 -60.63 47.87 3.36
CA THR A 243 -61.16 49.12 2.76
C THR A 243 -60.17 50.30 2.72
N THR A 244 -59.85 50.94 1.59
CA THR A 244 -60.59 51.23 0.34
C THR A 244 -59.67 51.21 -0.88
N ALA A 245 -60.20 50.75 -2.01
CA ALA A 245 -59.65 50.91 -3.35
C ALA A 245 -59.91 52.32 -3.91
N ASP A 246 -58.91 52.89 -4.60
CA ASP A 246 -58.94 53.85 -5.73
C ASP A 246 -57.49 54.36 -5.89
N GLU A 247 -56.83 54.56 -7.04
CA GLU A 247 -57.23 54.70 -8.43
C GLU A 247 -55.94 54.64 -9.29
N ALA A 248 -56.06 54.03 -10.47
CA ALA A 248 -55.35 54.26 -11.74
C ALA A 248 -53.85 53.91 -11.96
N ALA A 249 -53.71 52.87 -12.81
CA ALA A 249 -52.91 52.80 -14.06
C ALA A 249 -51.37 52.67 -13.93
N ALA A 250 -50.76 51.48 -13.93
CA ALA A 250 -50.55 50.50 -15.04
C ALA A 250 -49.46 50.92 -16.07
N PRO A 251 -48.88 49.99 -16.87
CA PRO A 251 -48.13 48.77 -16.46
C PRO A 251 -46.86 48.55 -17.34
N VAL A 252 -45.86 47.75 -16.92
CA VAL A 252 -45.10 46.88 -17.86
C VAL A 252 -44.56 45.63 -17.13
N ALA A 253 -45.16 44.49 -17.50
CA ALA A 253 -44.68 43.09 -17.63
C ALA A 253 -43.77 42.48 -16.53
N GLU A 254 -44.25 41.50 -15.74
CA GLU A 254 -44.33 40.02 -15.99
C GLU A 254 -42.92 39.38 -16.14
N GLU A 255 -42.34 38.76 -15.10
CA GLU A 255 -42.56 37.39 -14.56
C GLU A 255 -41.64 36.32 -15.22
N PRO A 256 -41.31 35.18 -14.57
CA PRO A 256 -40.73 34.96 -13.23
C PRO A 256 -39.53 33.95 -13.31
N PRO A 257 -38.98 33.48 -12.17
CA PRO A 257 -38.90 32.02 -12.05
C PRO A 257 -39.59 31.49 -10.80
N ALA A 258 -40.42 30.47 -11.03
CA ALA A 258 -41.25 29.77 -10.06
C ALA A 258 -40.43 28.93 -9.06
N ALA A 259 -40.85 29.01 -7.79
CA ALA A 259 -41.12 27.95 -6.79
C ALA A 259 -40.26 26.66 -6.87
N ILE A 260 -39.52 26.20 -5.85
CA ILE A 260 -39.85 25.93 -4.43
C ILE A 260 -41.11 25.09 -4.20
N GLU A 261 -40.91 23.81 -3.86
CA GLU A 261 -41.66 23.03 -2.85
C GLU A 261 -40.59 22.24 -2.06
N ALA A 262 -40.29 22.50 -0.78
CA ALA A 262 -41.06 22.23 0.46
C ALA A 262 -41.37 20.73 0.66
N ALA A 263 -40.48 19.96 1.32
CA ALA A 263 -40.56 19.48 2.73
C ALA A 263 -41.33 18.14 2.88
N PRO A 264 -41.31 17.37 4.00
CA PRO A 264 -40.61 17.51 5.29
C PRO A 264 -39.94 16.19 5.82
N ALA A 265 -39.58 16.17 7.11
CA ALA A 265 -38.82 15.16 7.86
C ALA A 265 -39.66 14.07 8.59
N ALA A 266 -38.94 13.04 9.11
CA ALA A 266 -39.30 11.98 10.08
C ALA A 266 -40.36 10.95 9.62
N ASP A 267 -40.37 9.65 9.97
CA ASP A 267 -39.98 8.94 11.20
C ASP A 267 -39.76 7.43 10.93
N GLU A 268 -39.35 6.69 11.97
CA GLU A 268 -39.09 5.23 12.12
C GLU A 268 -39.92 4.24 11.24
N GLU A 269 -39.32 3.11 10.82
CA GLU A 269 -39.77 1.74 11.20
C GLU A 269 -38.90 0.61 10.58
N LYS A 270 -38.62 -0.35 11.45
CA LYS A 270 -37.93 -1.65 11.33
C LYS A 270 -38.75 -2.67 10.52
N ALA A 271 -38.24 -3.23 9.41
CA ALA A 271 -38.68 -4.55 8.93
C ALA A 271 -37.75 -5.21 7.89
N ALA A 272 -37.07 -6.28 8.33
CA ALA A 272 -36.84 -7.56 7.66
C ALA A 272 -36.89 -7.66 6.11
N GLN A 273 -35.77 -8.08 5.50
CA GLN A 273 -35.82 -8.97 4.33
C GLN A 273 -35.28 -10.35 4.70
N LYS A 274 -36.25 -11.26 4.90
CA LYS A 274 -36.08 -12.70 4.91
C LYS A 274 -35.90 -13.23 3.48
N GLU A 275 -34.98 -14.18 3.37
CA GLU A 275 -35.12 -15.45 2.65
C GLU A 275 -35.61 -15.42 1.19
N SER A 276 -34.69 -15.66 0.25
CA SER A 276 -35.01 -16.31 -1.01
C SER A 276 -34.07 -17.49 -1.32
N LYS A 277 -34.38 -18.62 -0.68
CA LYS A 277 -34.18 -19.98 -1.20
C LYS A 277 -35.46 -20.76 -0.82
N PRO A 278 -35.85 -21.90 -1.43
CA PRO A 278 -35.17 -22.67 -2.49
C PRO A 278 -36.12 -23.17 -3.61
N LYS A 279 -35.60 -23.69 -4.72
CA LYS A 279 -36.26 -24.81 -5.45
C LYS A 279 -35.25 -25.85 -5.92
N LYS A 280 -35.37 -27.02 -5.31
CA LYS A 280 -34.81 -28.32 -5.72
C LYS A 280 -35.40 -28.74 -7.08
N LYS A 281 -34.55 -29.30 -7.94
CA LYS A 281 -34.89 -30.51 -8.72
C LYS A 281 -33.70 -31.47 -8.74
N SER A 282 -33.80 -32.48 -7.88
CA SER A 282 -33.38 -33.87 -8.08
C SER A 282 -33.75 -34.34 -9.51
N SER A 283 -33.07 -35.27 -10.22
CA SER A 283 -32.35 -36.48 -9.82
C SER A 283 -31.98 -37.29 -11.09
N LYS A 284 -30.79 -37.93 -11.14
CA LYS A 284 -30.52 -39.33 -11.61
C LYS A 284 -28.99 -39.57 -11.62
N LYS A 285 -28.38 -40.39 -10.74
CA LYS A 285 -28.36 -41.86 -10.55
C LYS A 285 -27.49 -42.64 -11.55
N LYS A 286 -26.33 -43.11 -11.04
CA LYS A 286 -25.61 -44.41 -11.24
C LYS A 286 -24.33 -44.29 -10.39
N LYS A 287 -24.01 -44.99 -9.30
CA LYS A 287 -24.12 -46.38 -8.77
C LYS A 287 -23.40 -47.46 -9.60
N ALA A 288 -22.20 -47.84 -9.15
CA ALA A 288 -21.62 -49.19 -9.04
C ALA A 288 -20.39 -49.07 -8.09
N ALA A 289 -20.48 -49.53 -6.83
CA ALA A 289 -20.20 -50.88 -6.28
C ALA A 289 -18.67 -51.08 -6.04
N GLU A 290 -18.15 -50.98 -4.80
CA GLU A 290 -18.15 -51.97 -3.68
C GLU A 290 -17.31 -53.21 -4.03
N LYS A 291 -16.17 -53.51 -3.38
CA LYS A 291 -16.11 -54.15 -2.05
C LYS A 291 -14.72 -54.13 -1.37
N PRO A 292 -14.67 -54.41 -0.04
CA PRO A 292 -13.49 -54.40 0.84
C PRO A 292 -12.94 -55.81 1.17
N VAL A 293 -11.70 -55.89 1.69
CA VAL A 293 -11.07 -57.07 2.32
C VAL A 293 -10.07 -56.50 3.36
N SER A 294 -10.43 -56.36 4.63
CA SER A 294 -10.30 -57.33 5.75
C SER A 294 -8.85 -57.73 6.08
N GLU A 295 -8.40 -57.25 7.25
CA GLU A 295 -7.34 -57.73 8.13
C GLU A 295 -7.41 -59.26 8.38
N PRO A 296 -6.31 -59.92 8.82
CA PRO A 296 -6.10 -60.00 10.28
C PRO A 296 -4.62 -60.05 10.77
N GLU A 297 -4.40 -59.51 11.98
CA GLU A 297 -3.74 -60.12 13.16
C GLU A 297 -2.44 -60.95 13.02
N ALA A 298 -1.35 -60.48 13.65
CA ALA A 298 -0.37 -61.26 14.46
C ALA A 298 0.69 -60.28 15.02
N ALA A 299 0.65 -59.93 16.31
CA ALA A 299 1.35 -60.60 17.41
C ALA A 299 2.89 -60.35 17.43
N GLU A 300 3.28 -59.52 18.42
CA GLU A 300 4.59 -59.42 19.07
C GLU A 300 5.14 -60.81 19.51
N PRO A 301 6.46 -60.98 19.81
CA PRO A 301 7.05 -60.36 21.02
C PRO A 301 8.54 -59.94 20.94
N ALA A 302 8.93 -59.22 22.00
CA ALA A 302 10.27 -58.80 22.39
C ALA A 302 11.12 -59.90 23.06
N ALA A 303 12.43 -59.59 23.23
CA ALA A 303 13.49 -60.30 23.98
C ALA A 303 13.94 -61.64 23.37
N GLU A 304 15.22 -61.95 23.19
CA GLU A 304 16.45 -61.69 23.95
C GLU A 304 17.67 -61.68 23.01
#